data_AF-A0A946MIY7-F1
#
_entry.id   AF-A0A946MIY7-F1
#
_cell.length_a   1.000
_cell.length_b   1.000
_cell.length_c   1.000
_cell.angle_alpha   90.00
_cell.angle_beta   90.00
_cell.angle_gamma   90.00
#
_symmetry.space_group_name_H-M   'P 1'
#
loop_
_entity.id
_entity.type
_entity.pdbx_description
1 polymer ?
#
loop_
_entity_poly.entity_id
_entity_poly.type
_entity_poly.pdbx_seq_one_letter_code
_entity_poly.pdbx_strand_id
1 'polypeptide(L)'
;MLERQCEKDWINPFFDLPKGVDAILSLACGAGVQTMADIFKGIPVLPGLNTTFLGAQDQAGVFNEKCAGCGDCLLGLTGGVCPIARCAKKLFNGPCGGSTNGKCEISISMAMMLNVHGI
;
A
#
# COMPACT_ATOMS: atom_id res chain seq x y z
N MET A 1 17.09 -6.12 11.41
CA MET A 1 16.37 -6.41 10.16
C MET A 1 14.97 -6.86 10.55
N LEU A 2 13.92 -6.27 9.97
CA LEU A 2 12.53 -6.56 10.33
C LEU A 2 12.02 -7.69 9.44
N GLU A 3 11.88 -8.90 10.00
CA GLU A 3 11.64 -10.12 9.21
C GLU A 3 10.21 -10.21 8.67
N ARG A 4 9.22 -9.75 9.43
CA ARG A 4 7.79 -9.83 9.09
C ARG A 4 7.11 -8.47 9.06
N GLN A 5 7.45 -7.66 8.05
CA GLN A 5 6.85 -6.33 7.83
C GLN A 5 5.34 -6.37 7.50
N CYS A 6 4.75 -7.54 7.26
CA CYS A 6 3.32 -7.69 7.06
C CYS A 6 2.53 -7.95 8.35
N GLU A 7 3.20 -8.20 9.48
CA GLU A 7 2.57 -8.46 10.79
C GLU A 7 2.82 -7.27 11.74
N LYS A 8 1.75 -6.66 12.26
CA LYS A 8 1.83 -5.44 13.06
C LYS A 8 2.68 -5.62 14.33
N ASP A 9 2.56 -6.76 14.99
CA ASP A 9 3.25 -7.04 16.26
C ASP A 9 4.78 -7.01 16.14
N TRP A 10 5.30 -7.34 14.95
CA TRP A 10 6.73 -7.31 14.66
C TRP A 10 7.26 -5.91 14.34
N ILE A 11 6.37 -4.95 14.12
CA ILE A 11 6.68 -3.57 13.74
C ILE A 11 6.57 -2.64 14.95
N ASN A 12 5.77 -2.99 15.96
CA ASN A 12 5.61 -2.23 17.20
C ASN A 12 6.92 -1.69 17.81
N PRO A 13 8.05 -2.43 17.84
CA PRO A 13 9.30 -1.93 18.40
C PRO A 13 9.93 -0.76 17.62
N PHE A 14 9.43 -0.46 16.41
CA PHE A 14 9.99 0.52 15.49
C PHE A 14 9.06 1.73 15.27
N PHE A 15 8.00 1.86 16.05
CA PHE A 15 7.07 3.01 15.95
C PHE A 15 7.76 4.35 16.19
N ASP A 16 8.78 4.38 17.04
CA ASP A 16 9.60 5.58 17.27
C ASP A 16 10.73 5.64 16.23
N LEU A 17 10.42 6.23 15.08
CA LEU A 17 11.42 6.52 14.07
C LEU A 17 12.35 7.66 14.54
N PRO A 18 13.65 7.62 14.17
CA PRO A 18 14.56 8.73 14.42
C PRO A 18 14.00 10.05 13.87
N LYS A 19 14.27 11.16 14.56
CA LYS A 19 13.89 12.49 14.07
C LYS A 19 14.59 12.78 12.74
N GLY A 20 13.87 13.39 11.79
CA GLY A 20 14.39 13.76 10.47
C GLY A 20 14.32 12.64 9.43
N VAL A 21 13.54 11.58 9.65
CA VAL A 21 13.25 10.59 8.61
C VAL A 21 12.16 11.14 7.68
N ASP A 22 12.54 11.36 6.42
CA ASP A 22 11.63 11.86 5.37
C ASP A 22 10.87 10.73 4.65
N ALA A 23 11.41 9.50 4.62
CA ALA A 23 10.80 8.34 3.99
C ALA A 23 11.38 7.01 4.51
N ILE A 24 10.62 5.93 4.37
CA ILE A 24 11.03 4.55 4.67
C ILE A 24 11.14 3.78 3.37
N LEU A 25 12.33 3.25 3.06
CA LEU A 25 12.50 2.30 1.95
C LEU A 25 12.31 0.87 2.46
N SER A 26 11.27 0.19 1.98
CA SER A 26 10.98 -1.19 2.34
C SER A 26 11.41 -2.15 1.24
N LEU A 27 12.32 -3.07 1.59
CA LEU A 27 12.70 -4.23 0.77
C LEU A 27 11.78 -5.44 1.05
N ALA A 28 10.60 -5.22 1.64
CA ALA A 28 9.62 -6.29 1.79
C ALA A 28 8.76 -6.42 0.53
N CYS A 29 7.94 -7.46 0.54
CA CYS A 29 6.88 -7.60 -0.44
C CYS A 29 5.81 -6.50 -0.32
N GLY A 30 4.98 -6.35 -1.35
CA GLY A 30 3.91 -5.35 -1.37
C GLY A 30 2.92 -5.44 -0.18
N ALA A 31 2.76 -6.60 0.45
CA ALA A 31 1.98 -6.75 1.68
C ALA A 31 2.66 -6.05 2.88
N GLY A 32 3.98 -6.21 3.02
CA GLY A 32 4.76 -5.55 4.06
C GLY A 32 4.82 -4.03 3.88
N VAL A 33 5.05 -3.56 2.64
CA VAL A 33 5.02 -2.12 2.31
C VAL A 33 3.70 -1.48 2.74
N GLN A 34 2.57 -2.14 2.46
CA GLN A 34 1.24 -1.63 2.82
C GLN A 34 0.96 -1.66 4.32
N THR A 35 1.39 -2.71 5.02
CA THR A 35 1.26 -2.76 6.48
C THR A 35 2.12 -1.67 7.15
N MET A 36 3.35 -1.46 6.67
CA MET A 36 4.22 -0.38 7.14
C MET A 36 3.61 1.01 6.86
N ALA A 37 3.00 1.23 5.69
CA ALA A 37 2.34 2.49 5.35
C ALA A 37 1.10 2.78 6.21
N ASP A 38 0.32 1.75 6.58
CA ASP A 38 -0.83 1.91 7.50
C ASP A 38 -0.38 2.27 8.93
N ILE A 39 0.78 1.76 9.34
CA ILE A 39 1.37 2.02 10.65
C ILE A 39 2.00 3.42 10.71
N PHE A 40 2.91 3.73 9.79
CA PHE A 40 3.72 4.95 9.81
C PHE A 40 3.01 6.09 9.09
N LYS A 41 1.80 6.43 9.56
CA LYS A 41 0.99 7.49 8.96
C LYS A 41 1.75 8.82 9.00
N GLY A 42 1.91 9.44 7.83
CA GLY A 42 2.61 10.72 7.68
C GLY A 42 4.06 10.60 7.21
N ILE A 43 4.63 9.39 7.14
CA ILE A 43 5.94 9.15 6.52
C ILE A 43 5.76 8.25 5.30
N PRO A 44 6.15 8.71 4.09
CA PRO A 44 6.09 7.89 2.88
C PRO A 44 6.85 6.57 3.02
N VAL A 45 6.20 5.45 2.67
CA VAL A 45 6.82 4.13 2.61
C VAL A 45 6.95 3.70 1.15
N LEU A 46 8.19 3.57 0.68
CA LEU A 46 8.53 3.30 -0.71
C LEU A 46 8.92 1.83 -0.90
N PRO A 47 8.43 1.14 -1.96
CA PRO A 47 8.87 -0.21 -2.28
C PRO A 47 10.26 -0.19 -2.93
N GLY A 48 11.16 -1.06 -2.49
CA GLY A 48 12.47 -1.26 -3.12
C GLY A 48 12.58 -2.52 -4.00
N LEU A 49 11.53 -3.34 -4.09
CA LEU A 49 11.49 -4.59 -4.86
C LEU A 49 10.14 -4.77 -5.58
N ASN A 50 10.15 -5.44 -6.74
CA ASN A 50 8.92 -5.87 -7.42
C ASN A 50 8.46 -7.22 -6.88
N THR A 51 7.24 -7.27 -6.35
CA THR A 51 6.66 -8.46 -5.71
C THR A 51 5.78 -9.25 -6.67
N THR A 52 6.00 -10.56 -6.79
CA THR A 52 5.28 -11.48 -7.69
C THR A 52 4.16 -12.30 -7.03
N PHE A 53 3.97 -12.21 -5.70
CA PHE A 53 2.83 -12.76 -4.94
C PHE A 53 2.92 -12.29 -3.48
N LEU A 54 1.85 -11.93 -2.74
CA LEU A 54 1.78 -12.00 -1.25
C LEU A 54 0.47 -11.46 -0.62
N GLY A 55 -0.06 -12.20 0.38
CA GLY A 55 -1.12 -11.77 1.30
C GLY A 55 -0.58 -11.26 2.64
N ALA A 56 -1.39 -10.51 3.40
CA ALA A 56 -1.01 -9.97 4.71
C ALA A 56 -1.96 -10.44 5.82
N GLN A 57 -1.42 -10.66 7.02
CA GLN A 57 -2.22 -10.89 8.21
C GLN A 57 -2.47 -9.56 8.92
N ASP A 58 -3.71 -9.09 8.91
CA ASP A 58 -4.06 -7.83 9.56
C ASP A 58 -4.40 -8.03 11.05
N GLN A 59 -4.93 -9.20 11.41
CA GLN A 59 -5.20 -9.65 12.77
C GLN A 59 -5.05 -11.18 12.84
N ALA A 60 -4.88 -11.74 14.05
CA ALA A 60 -4.80 -13.18 14.22
C ALA A 60 -6.00 -13.89 13.57
N GLY A 61 -5.74 -14.74 12.59
CA GLY A 61 -6.77 -15.45 11.82
C GLY A 61 -7.47 -14.64 10.71
N VAL A 62 -7.17 -13.35 10.56
CA VAL A 62 -7.73 -12.49 9.49
C VAL A 62 -6.65 -12.17 8.46
N PHE A 63 -6.79 -12.75 7.27
CA PHE A 63 -5.88 -12.54 6.15
C PHE A 63 -6.56 -11.72 5.06
N ASN A 64 -5.91 -10.64 4.65
CA ASN A 64 -6.39 -9.79 3.57
C ASN A 64 -5.43 -9.87 2.37
N GLU A 65 -6.02 -9.92 1.18
CA GLU A 65 -5.27 -9.76 -0.06
C GLU A 65 -4.80 -8.30 -0.16
N LYS A 66 -3.48 -8.09 -0.05
CA LYS A 66 -2.85 -6.77 -0.19
C LYS A 66 -2.10 -6.64 -1.51
N CYS A 67 -1.52 -7.71 -2.05
CA CYS A 67 -0.78 -7.67 -3.32
C CYS A 67 -1.22 -8.81 -4.24
N ALA A 68 -1.49 -8.47 -5.51
CA ALA A 68 -1.87 -9.45 -6.53
C ALA A 68 -0.65 -10.07 -7.25
N GLY A 69 0.58 -9.68 -6.88
CA GLY A 69 1.78 -10.26 -7.48
C GLY A 69 2.03 -9.88 -8.94
N CYS A 70 1.50 -8.74 -9.40
CA CYS A 70 1.48 -8.36 -10.80
C CYS A 70 2.85 -8.00 -11.41
N GLY A 71 3.91 -7.89 -10.62
CA GLY A 71 5.29 -7.68 -11.12
C GLY A 71 5.64 -6.24 -11.53
N ASP A 72 4.67 -5.33 -11.58
CA ASP A 72 4.84 -3.91 -11.89
C ASP A 72 4.26 -3.05 -10.74
N CYS A 73 5.13 -2.60 -9.83
CA CYS A 73 4.71 -2.06 -8.54
C CYS A 73 4.40 -0.56 -8.63
N LEU A 74 3.10 -0.21 -8.61
CA LEU A 74 2.64 1.18 -8.60
C LEU A 74 2.48 1.77 -7.19
N LEU A 75 2.83 1.05 -6.11
CA LEU A 75 2.56 1.47 -4.73
C LEU A 75 3.17 2.84 -4.38
N GLY A 76 4.32 3.18 -4.97
CA GLY A 76 4.95 4.49 -4.77
C GLY A 76 4.12 5.65 -5.35
N LEU A 77 3.33 5.39 -6.39
CA LEU A 77 2.48 6.38 -7.05
C LEU A 77 1.10 6.47 -6.43
N THR A 78 0.66 5.39 -5.79
CA THR A 78 -0.69 5.24 -5.26
C THR A 78 -0.78 5.49 -3.76
N GLY A 79 0.28 5.99 -3.14
CA GLY A 79 0.34 6.23 -1.70
C GLY A 79 0.27 4.94 -0.89
N GLY A 80 0.83 3.85 -1.41
CA GLY A 80 0.85 2.56 -0.72
C GLY A 80 -0.48 1.83 -0.75
N VAL A 81 -1.32 2.01 -1.78
CA VAL A 81 -2.55 1.21 -1.97
C VAL A 81 -2.48 0.46 -3.29
N CYS A 82 -2.63 -0.86 -3.29
CA CYS A 82 -2.53 -1.64 -4.53
C CYS A 82 -3.79 -1.47 -5.42
N PRO A 83 -3.69 -0.97 -6.66
CA PRO A 83 -4.87 -0.76 -7.51
C PRO A 83 -5.45 -2.07 -8.08
N ILE A 84 -4.76 -3.19 -7.92
CA ILE A 84 -5.25 -4.51 -8.37
C ILE A 84 -5.88 -5.30 -7.23
N ALA A 85 -5.21 -5.36 -6.09
CA ALA A 85 -5.73 -6.11 -4.94
C ALA A 85 -6.76 -5.31 -4.13
N ARG A 86 -6.63 -3.97 -4.06
CA ARG A 86 -7.39 -3.14 -3.12
C ARG A 86 -8.43 -2.24 -3.79
N CYS A 87 -8.39 -2.07 -5.10
CA CYS A 87 -9.45 -1.41 -5.85
C CYS A 87 -10.53 -2.41 -6.23
N ALA A 88 -11.80 -2.05 -6.03
CA ALA A 88 -12.93 -2.89 -6.41
C ALA A 88 -13.04 -3.17 -7.92
N LYS A 89 -12.45 -2.31 -8.77
CA LYS A 89 -12.44 -2.48 -10.22
C LYS A 89 -11.18 -3.18 -10.76
N LYS A 90 -10.16 -3.39 -9.92
CA LYS A 90 -8.89 -4.07 -10.26
C LYS A 90 -8.21 -3.54 -11.53
N LEU A 91 -8.24 -2.23 -11.74
CA LEU A 91 -7.72 -1.58 -12.95
C LEU A 91 -6.28 -1.11 -12.75
N PHE A 92 -5.43 -1.40 -13.73
CA PHE A 92 -4.02 -0.96 -13.74
C PHE A 92 -3.87 0.44 -14.33
N ASN A 93 -4.65 0.75 -15.37
CA ASN A 93 -4.57 1.98 -16.16
C ASN A 93 -5.98 2.47 -16.52
N GLY A 94 -6.10 3.77 -16.80
CA GLY A 94 -7.30 4.40 -17.35
C GLY A 94 -8.21 5.06 -16.30
N PRO A 95 -9.15 5.91 -16.74
CA PRO A 95 -10.06 6.60 -15.84
C PRO A 95 -10.96 5.59 -15.13
N CYS A 96 -11.06 5.71 -13.81
CA CYS A 96 -12.02 4.91 -13.06
C CYS A 96 -13.44 5.44 -13.37
N GLY A 97 -14.21 4.65 -14.14
CA GLY A 97 -15.56 4.99 -14.59
C GLY A 97 -16.64 5.01 -13.51
N GLY A 98 -16.28 4.72 -12.26
CA GLY A 98 -17.16 4.72 -11.09
C GLY A 98 -16.81 5.80 -10.08
N SER A 99 -16.52 7.01 -10.56
CA SER A 99 -16.22 8.14 -9.70
C SER A 99 -17.04 9.38 -10.04
N THR A 100 -17.35 10.14 -8.99
CA THR A 100 -17.90 11.49 -9.08
C THR A 100 -17.05 12.41 -8.21
N ASN A 101 -16.66 13.58 -8.73
CA ASN A 101 -15.86 14.60 -8.01
C ASN A 101 -14.60 14.05 -7.30
N GLY A 102 -13.89 13.10 -7.93
CA GLY A 102 -12.67 12.53 -7.38
C GLY A 102 -12.84 11.61 -6.18
N LYS A 103 -14.07 11.12 -5.95
CA LYS A 103 -14.39 10.10 -4.95
C LYS A 103 -14.90 8.83 -5.61
N CYS A 104 -14.55 7.68 -5.05
CA CYS A 104 -15.02 6.37 -5.52
C CYS A 104 -16.50 6.16 -5.14
N GLU A 105 -17.30 5.59 -6.06
CA GLU A 105 -18.71 5.26 -5.84
C GLU A 105 -18.93 4.22 -4.72
N ILE A 106 -17.92 3.38 -4.45
CA ILE A 106 -18.02 2.25 -3.52
C ILE A 106 -17.58 2.64 -2.10
N SER A 107 -16.68 3.61 -1.97
CA SER A 107 -16.23 4.10 -0.68
C SER A 107 -15.73 5.53 -0.78
N ILE A 108 -16.43 6.42 -0.07
CA ILE A 108 -16.09 7.85 0.03
C ILE A 108 -14.77 8.07 0.78
N SER A 109 -14.34 7.13 1.62
CA SER A 109 -13.03 7.20 2.30
C SER A 109 -11.86 6.76 1.42
N MET A 110 -12.14 6.10 0.29
CA MET A 110 -11.11 5.74 -0.68
C MET A 110 -10.85 6.94 -1.58
N ALA A 111 -9.78 7.68 -1.30
CA ALA A 111 -9.28 8.72 -2.19
C ALA A 111 -9.02 8.10 -3.57
N MET A 112 -9.60 8.70 -4.61
CA MET A 112 -9.37 8.26 -5.96
C MET A 112 -7.90 8.52 -6.30
N MET A 113 -7.23 7.53 -6.90
CA MET A 113 -5.90 7.70 -7.53
C MET A 113 -6.06 8.50 -8.82
N LEU A 114 -6.62 9.71 -8.72
CA LEU A 114 -6.59 10.66 -9.81
C LEU A 114 -5.18 11.24 -9.84
N ASN A 115 -4.57 11.14 -11.01
CA ASN A 115 -3.29 11.74 -11.43
C ASN A 115 -2.03 10.96 -11.06
N VAL A 116 -1.82 9.83 -11.74
CA VAL A 116 -0.48 9.24 -11.89
C VAL A 116 0.12 9.51 -13.29
N HIS A 117 -0.60 10.17 -14.20
CA HIS A 117 -0.11 10.46 -15.56
C HIS A 117 -0.25 11.93 -15.99
N GLY A 118 0.33 12.83 -15.20
CA GLY A 118 0.71 14.15 -15.69
C GLY A 118 0.52 15.24 -14.67
N ILE A 119 1.63 15.91 -14.31
CA ILE A 119 1.70 17.24 -13.69
C ILE A 119 1.04 17.36 -12.32
#